data_AF-A0A150Q7J2-F1
#
_entry.id   AF-A0A150Q7J2-F1
#
_cell.length_a   1.000
_cell.length_b   1.000
_cell.length_c   1.000
_cell.angle_alpha   90.00
_cell.angle_beta   90.00
_cell.angle_gamma   90.00
#
_symmetry.space_group_name_H-M   'P 1'
#
loop_
_entity.id
_entity.type
_entity.pdbx_description
1 polymer ?
#
loop_
_entity_poly.entity_id
_entity_poly.type
_entity_poly.pdbx_seq_one_letter_code
_entity_poly.pdbx_strand_id
1 'polypeptide(L)'
;MRLQVLVVGLCASALASGCGLVFGISPGEYDPDPFGLGGGAGGAGGGAGGAGAPDAGDEPPPCTALLDDLEDGDGAILLCEGRVGSWYTYNDGTRSGTQTPLPGRPFVPVSPGHGSSEHAAHVAGSGFITRGAGMGFDLNLAPGGAKLSYDASAYAGLTFWAKAAAPTHIYVNFPDRNTDREGGVCEGSGCGDHFGEGLDLTTEWAQYTVMFSILSTDGWGVPAPAAFDAAHVYSVEFHTAKSTVFDMLVDDIAFVP
;
A
#
# COMPACT_ATOMS: atom_id res chain seq x y z
N MET A 1 41.09 -73.71 4.64
CA MET A 1 41.03 -73.07 5.97
C MET A 1 40.99 -71.57 5.76
N ARG A 2 39.88 -70.93 6.14
CA ARG A 2 39.59 -69.51 5.91
C ARG A 2 40.28 -68.68 6.99
N LEU A 3 41.08 -67.68 6.61
CA LEU A 3 41.67 -66.74 7.57
C LEU A 3 40.97 -65.39 7.42
N GLN A 4 40.10 -65.10 8.40
CA GLN A 4 39.56 -63.77 8.68
C GLN A 4 40.68 -62.93 9.31
N VAL A 5 40.87 -61.71 8.83
CA VAL A 5 41.66 -60.69 9.53
C VAL A 5 40.69 -59.60 9.97
N LEU A 6 40.55 -59.50 11.30
CA LEU A 6 39.77 -58.51 12.03
C LEU A 6 40.63 -57.27 12.28
N VAL A 7 39.98 -56.12 12.16
CA VAL A 7 40.48 -54.76 12.36
C VAL A 7 40.70 -54.46 13.85
N VAL A 8 41.87 -53.89 14.18
CA VAL A 8 42.13 -52.98 15.32
C VAL A 8 43.22 -52.03 14.80
N GLY A 9 43.04 -50.73 14.62
CA GLY A 9 42.61 -49.74 15.60
C GLY A 9 43.84 -49.07 16.19
N LEU A 10 44.48 -48.13 15.46
CA LEU A 10 45.58 -47.31 15.98
C LEU A 10 45.30 -45.82 15.75
N CYS A 11 45.15 -45.07 16.84
CA CYS A 11 45.23 -43.62 16.88
C CYS A 11 46.59 -43.15 16.37
N ALA A 12 46.58 -42.16 15.48
CA ALA A 12 47.71 -41.28 15.27
C ALA A 12 47.17 -39.84 15.11
N SER A 13 47.45 -39.03 16.12
CA SER A 13 47.31 -37.58 16.11
C SER A 13 48.23 -36.97 15.06
N ALA A 14 47.66 -36.17 14.15
CA ALA A 14 48.42 -35.32 13.23
C ALA A 14 47.96 -33.86 13.38
N LEU A 15 48.98 -33.00 13.45
CA LEU A 15 48.92 -31.57 13.67
C LEU A 15 48.15 -30.82 12.58
N ALA A 16 47.51 -29.75 13.03
CA ALA A 16 46.81 -28.76 12.25
C ALA A 16 47.71 -28.06 11.22
N SER A 17 47.26 -28.04 9.96
CA SER A 17 47.38 -26.89 9.06
C SER A 17 46.42 -27.14 7.89
N GLY A 18 45.15 -26.75 8.10
CA GLY A 18 44.06 -26.95 7.14
C GLY A 18 43.90 -25.73 6.25
N CYS A 19 44.19 -25.92 4.97
CA CYS A 19 43.65 -25.12 3.88
C CYS A 19 42.18 -25.53 3.66
N GLY A 20 41.25 -24.58 3.56
CA GLY A 20 39.90 -24.86 3.05
C GLY A 20 38.76 -24.00 3.61
N LEU A 21 38.08 -23.34 2.68
CA LEU A 21 36.68 -22.86 2.73
C LEU A 21 36.40 -21.58 3.52
N VAL A 22 36.35 -20.47 2.78
CA VAL A 22 35.61 -19.25 3.13
C VAL A 22 34.13 -19.59 3.26
N PHE A 23 33.67 -19.83 4.48
CA PHE A 23 32.27 -19.67 4.88
C PHE A 23 32.21 -18.51 5.87
N GLY A 24 32.21 -17.30 5.33
CA GLY A 24 31.79 -16.09 6.04
C GLY A 24 30.31 -15.87 5.79
N ILE A 25 29.45 -16.71 6.37
CA ILE A 25 28.04 -16.37 6.55
C ILE A 25 28.04 -15.36 7.69
N SER A 26 28.05 -14.08 7.34
CA SER A 26 27.73 -13.03 8.31
C SER A 26 26.30 -13.29 8.79
N PRO A 27 26.01 -13.28 10.10
CA PRO A 27 24.63 -13.28 10.56
C PRO A 27 23.95 -12.07 9.93
N GLY A 28 22.88 -12.31 9.19
CA GLY A 28 22.13 -11.28 8.51
C GLY A 28 21.78 -10.17 9.49
N GLU A 29 22.27 -8.97 9.21
CA GLU A 29 21.73 -7.75 9.76
C GLU A 29 20.23 -7.74 9.43
N TYR A 30 19.43 -7.77 10.48
CA TYR A 30 18.01 -7.50 10.44
C TYR A 30 17.83 -6.11 9.82
N ASP A 31 17.19 -6.04 8.66
CA ASP A 31 16.72 -4.80 8.05
C ASP A 31 15.43 -4.39 8.78
N PRO A 32 15.43 -3.30 9.58
CA PRO A 32 14.26 -2.85 10.32
C PRO A 32 13.20 -2.18 9.44
N ASP A 33 13.46 -1.98 8.14
CA ASP A 33 12.53 -1.41 7.17
C ASP A 33 12.36 -2.30 5.92
N PRO A 34 11.65 -3.45 6.04
CA PRO A 34 11.39 -4.35 4.91
C PRO A 34 10.44 -3.77 3.86
N PHE A 35 9.95 -2.54 4.04
CA PHE A 35 9.04 -1.84 3.13
C PHE A 35 9.68 -0.62 2.44
N GLY A 36 10.93 -0.29 2.77
CA GLY A 36 11.73 0.73 2.06
C GLY A 36 11.10 2.12 2.03
N LEU A 37 10.40 2.52 3.09
CA LEU A 37 9.80 3.86 3.21
C LEU A 37 10.71 4.86 3.94
N GLY A 38 11.97 4.49 4.19
CA GLY A 38 13.01 5.39 4.67
C GLY A 38 13.39 6.51 3.69
N GLY A 39 12.70 7.65 3.78
CA GLY A 39 13.26 9.01 3.64
C GLY A 39 14.13 9.31 2.41
N GLY A 40 13.53 9.34 1.22
CA GLY A 40 14.17 9.86 0.01
C GLY A 40 13.96 11.37 -0.17
N ALA A 41 14.74 12.19 0.53
CA ALA A 41 14.82 13.62 0.21
C ALA A 41 15.72 13.85 -1.02
N GLY A 42 15.19 14.59 -2.02
CA GLY A 42 16.00 15.47 -2.87
C GLY A 42 16.22 15.06 -4.32
N GLY A 43 15.23 15.33 -5.17
CA GLY A 43 15.40 15.47 -6.62
C GLY A 43 14.88 16.84 -7.07
N ALA A 44 15.70 17.88 -6.94
CA ALA A 44 15.38 19.22 -7.40
C ALA A 44 15.46 19.31 -8.94
N GLY A 45 14.40 19.82 -9.57
CA GLY A 45 14.46 20.26 -10.96
C GLY A 45 13.09 20.54 -11.57
N GLY A 46 12.73 21.82 -11.71
CA GLY A 46 11.63 22.21 -12.61
C GLY A 46 10.94 23.53 -12.28
N GLY A 47 11.50 24.64 -12.79
CA GLY A 47 10.79 25.82 -13.30
C GLY A 47 9.70 26.48 -12.44
N ALA A 48 10.01 27.63 -11.86
CA ALA A 48 9.02 28.58 -11.39
C ALA A 48 8.12 29.07 -12.55
N GLY A 49 6.93 28.48 -12.68
CA GLY A 49 5.79 29.07 -13.37
C GLY A 49 4.97 29.83 -12.32
N GLY A 50 4.85 31.14 -12.48
CA GLY A 50 4.24 32.02 -11.49
C GLY A 50 2.82 31.60 -11.13
N ALA A 51 2.58 31.40 -9.83
CA ALA A 51 1.23 31.39 -9.27
C ALA A 51 0.58 32.74 -9.57
N GLY A 52 -0.42 32.73 -10.45
CA GLY A 52 -1.42 33.79 -10.45
C GLY A 52 -2.05 33.82 -9.06
N ALA A 53 -2.07 34.99 -8.43
CA ALA A 53 -2.79 35.18 -7.19
C ALA A 53 -4.25 34.70 -7.37
N PRO A 54 -4.84 33.97 -6.41
CA PRO A 54 -6.26 33.66 -6.48
C PRO A 54 -7.02 34.99 -6.44
N ASP A 55 -7.90 35.20 -7.42
CA ASP A 55 -8.86 36.30 -7.39
C ASP A 55 -9.63 36.21 -6.07
N ALA A 56 -9.52 37.26 -5.27
CA ALA A 56 -10.28 37.42 -4.03
C ALA A 56 -11.75 37.65 -4.40
N GLY A 57 -12.52 36.58 -4.56
CA GLY A 57 -13.92 36.67 -4.99
C GLY A 57 -14.76 35.43 -4.75
N ASP A 58 -14.21 34.23 -4.87
CA ASP A 58 -14.98 33.01 -4.69
C ASP A 58 -14.59 32.32 -3.36
N GLU A 59 -15.58 32.16 -2.48
CA GLU A 59 -15.47 31.23 -1.35
C GLU A 59 -15.10 29.87 -1.92
N PRO A 60 -14.09 29.17 -1.36
CA PRO A 60 -13.78 27.80 -1.79
C PRO A 60 -15.08 26.99 -1.76
N PRO A 61 -15.35 26.15 -2.77
CA PRO A 61 -16.56 25.35 -2.79
C PRO A 61 -16.69 24.60 -1.46
N PRO A 62 -17.93 24.47 -0.92
CA PRO A 62 -18.14 23.82 0.36
C PRO A 62 -17.57 22.41 0.30
N CYS A 63 -16.93 21.99 1.39
CA CYS A 63 -16.31 20.68 1.43
C CYS A 63 -17.34 19.59 1.17
N THR A 64 -17.00 18.64 0.30
CA THR A 64 -17.89 17.54 -0.09
C THR A 64 -17.33 16.20 0.39
N ALA A 65 -18.18 15.18 0.32
CA ALA A 65 -17.75 13.80 0.58
C ALA A 65 -16.85 13.23 -0.53
N LEU A 66 -16.76 13.89 -1.70
CA LEU A 66 -15.90 13.45 -2.81
C LEU A 66 -14.44 13.56 -2.38
N LEU A 67 -13.75 12.42 -2.39
CA LEU A 67 -12.33 12.32 -2.11
C LEU A 67 -11.53 12.65 -3.36
N ASP A 68 -11.90 12.01 -4.47
CA ASP A 68 -11.24 12.21 -5.75
C ASP A 68 -12.08 11.62 -6.89
N ASP A 69 -12.18 12.35 -8.00
CA ASP A 69 -12.69 11.88 -9.30
C ASP A 69 -11.59 11.90 -10.39
N LEU A 70 -10.36 12.30 -10.02
CA LEU A 70 -9.18 12.38 -10.87
C LEU A 70 -9.30 13.32 -12.09
N GLU A 71 -10.36 14.12 -12.17
CA GLU A 71 -10.67 14.97 -13.33
C GLU A 71 -9.76 16.21 -13.44
N ASP A 72 -8.98 16.51 -12.40
CA ASP A 72 -7.90 17.51 -12.46
C ASP A 72 -6.61 16.99 -13.12
N GLY A 73 -6.57 15.68 -13.44
CA GLY A 73 -5.52 15.03 -14.21
C GLY A 73 -4.21 14.84 -13.43
N ASP A 74 -4.24 14.95 -12.10
CA ASP A 74 -3.08 14.73 -11.26
C ASP A 74 -3.26 13.59 -10.25
N GLY A 75 -2.31 13.45 -9.32
CA GLY A 75 -2.29 12.37 -8.34
C GLY A 75 -2.63 12.85 -6.93
N ALA A 76 -3.11 14.08 -6.76
CA ALA A 76 -3.53 14.62 -5.47
C ALA A 76 -5.03 14.40 -5.28
N ILE A 77 -5.44 14.10 -4.06
CA ILE A 77 -6.88 14.06 -3.74
C ILE A 77 -7.42 15.48 -3.59
N LEU A 78 -8.74 15.63 -3.67
CA LEU A 78 -9.41 16.91 -3.48
C LEU A 78 -9.13 17.52 -2.11
N LEU A 79 -8.59 18.74 -2.13
CA LEU A 79 -8.31 19.53 -0.95
C LEU A 79 -9.59 19.95 -0.24
N CYS A 80 -9.78 19.50 0.99
CA CYS A 80 -11.06 19.66 1.69
C CYS A 80 -10.92 19.37 3.19
N GLU A 81 -11.25 20.30 4.07
CA GLU A 81 -11.27 20.07 5.54
C GLU A 81 -10.05 19.31 6.10
N GLY A 82 -8.84 19.69 5.67
CA GLY A 82 -7.61 19.04 6.12
C GLY A 82 -7.18 17.82 5.31
N ARG A 83 -7.94 17.43 4.28
CA ARG A 83 -7.47 16.50 3.25
C ARG A 83 -6.39 17.17 2.40
N VAL A 84 -5.20 16.58 2.41
CA VAL A 84 -4.03 17.01 1.64
C VAL A 84 -3.24 15.76 1.27
N GLY A 85 -3.85 14.94 0.43
CA GLY A 85 -3.41 13.59 0.15
C GLY A 85 -2.86 13.40 -1.27
N SER A 86 -2.27 12.24 -1.53
CA SER A 86 -1.86 11.87 -2.88
C SER A 86 -1.91 10.37 -3.09
N TRP A 87 -2.19 9.97 -4.32
CA TRP A 87 -2.15 8.60 -4.80
C TRP A 87 -0.73 8.05 -4.85
N TYR A 88 -0.63 6.76 -4.56
CA TYR A 88 0.59 5.98 -4.61
C TYR A 88 0.31 4.55 -5.06
N THR A 89 1.35 3.89 -5.54
CA THR A 89 1.36 2.42 -5.70
C THR A 89 2.34 1.80 -4.74
N TYR A 90 2.04 0.57 -4.32
CA TYR A 90 2.87 -0.20 -3.41
C TYR A 90 2.85 -1.68 -3.79
N ASN A 91 3.88 -2.41 -3.39
CA ASN A 91 3.94 -3.86 -3.48
C ASN A 91 4.86 -4.47 -2.42
N ASP A 92 4.83 -5.80 -2.36
CA ASP A 92 5.54 -6.59 -1.36
C ASP A 92 7.04 -6.82 -1.63
N GLY A 93 7.62 -6.12 -2.62
CA GLY A 93 9.05 -6.20 -2.95
C GLY A 93 9.49 -7.50 -3.63
N THR A 94 8.55 -8.38 -4.04
CA THR A 94 8.90 -9.61 -4.77
C THR A 94 9.66 -9.28 -6.06
N ARG A 95 10.92 -9.75 -6.17
CA ARG A 95 11.82 -9.42 -7.28
C ARG A 95 11.27 -9.77 -8.68
N SER A 96 10.47 -10.84 -8.79
CA SER A 96 9.83 -11.26 -10.04
C SER A 96 8.49 -10.55 -10.30
N GLY A 97 7.99 -9.80 -9.33
CA GLY A 97 6.73 -9.07 -9.44
C GLY A 97 6.84 -7.92 -10.44
N THR A 98 5.76 -7.67 -11.15
CA THR A 98 5.62 -6.51 -12.04
C THR A 98 4.41 -5.71 -11.62
N GLN A 99 4.53 -4.38 -11.69
CA GLN A 99 3.43 -3.46 -11.41
C GLN A 99 3.59 -2.18 -12.23
N THR A 100 2.47 -1.65 -12.70
CA THR A 100 2.35 -0.36 -13.36
C THR A 100 1.17 0.39 -12.74
N PRO A 101 1.35 1.65 -12.30
CA PRO A 101 2.64 2.34 -12.08
C PRO A 101 3.56 1.64 -11.07
N LEU A 102 4.87 1.77 -11.23
CA LEU A 102 5.84 1.27 -10.24
C LEU A 102 5.78 2.10 -8.96
N PRO A 103 5.92 1.49 -7.76
CA PRO A 103 6.01 2.25 -6.51
C PRO A 103 7.11 3.32 -6.54
N GLY A 104 6.83 4.46 -5.93
CA GLY A 104 7.71 5.63 -5.93
C GLY A 104 7.80 6.38 -7.26
N ARG A 105 6.96 6.05 -8.24
CA ARG A 105 6.75 6.88 -9.44
C ARG A 105 5.53 7.79 -9.26
N PRO A 106 5.50 8.95 -9.94
CA PRO A 106 4.29 9.77 -9.97
C PRO A 106 3.09 8.93 -10.40
N PHE A 107 2.01 9.05 -9.64
CA PHE A 107 0.73 8.51 -10.05
C PHE A 107 0.13 9.44 -11.10
N VAL A 108 -0.35 8.87 -12.21
CA VAL A 108 -0.94 9.63 -13.32
C VAL A 108 -2.25 8.93 -13.69
N PRO A 109 -3.39 9.64 -13.63
CA PRO A 109 -4.68 9.07 -14.05
C PRO A 109 -4.67 8.66 -15.51
N VAL A 110 -5.50 7.68 -15.87
CA VAL A 110 -5.63 7.17 -17.24
C VAL A 110 -7.03 7.38 -17.80
N SER A 111 -7.15 7.40 -19.13
CA SER A 111 -8.43 7.47 -19.84
C SER A 111 -8.78 6.12 -20.49
N PRO A 112 -10.07 5.75 -20.63
CA PRO A 112 -11.24 6.50 -20.14
C PRO A 112 -11.58 6.19 -18.68
N GLY A 113 -12.21 7.16 -18.02
CA GLY A 113 -12.84 7.00 -16.72
C GLY A 113 -14.18 6.25 -16.77
N HIS A 114 -14.88 6.29 -15.65
CA HIS A 114 -16.23 5.78 -15.50
C HIS A 114 -17.27 6.75 -16.09
N GLY A 115 -18.21 6.23 -16.87
CA GLY A 115 -19.34 7.03 -17.36
C GLY A 115 -18.90 8.20 -18.26
N SER A 116 -19.01 9.43 -17.74
CA SER A 116 -18.58 10.65 -18.42
C SER A 116 -17.23 11.20 -17.96
N SER A 117 -16.59 10.59 -16.96
CA SER A 117 -15.28 10.97 -16.45
C SER A 117 -14.19 10.70 -17.50
N GLU A 118 -13.26 11.63 -17.65
CA GLU A 118 -12.11 11.48 -18.56
C GLU A 118 -11.02 10.59 -17.94
N HIS A 119 -10.92 10.58 -16.62
CA HIS A 119 -9.82 9.99 -15.87
C HIS A 119 -10.26 8.90 -14.90
N ALA A 120 -9.34 7.99 -14.57
CA ALA A 120 -9.50 6.99 -13.52
C ALA A 120 -8.13 6.58 -12.97
N ALA A 121 -8.10 6.11 -11.72
CA ALA A 121 -6.94 5.47 -11.12
C ALA A 121 -6.75 4.07 -11.72
N HIS A 122 -5.54 3.74 -12.18
CA HIS A 122 -5.25 2.42 -12.77
C HIS A 122 -4.04 1.76 -12.12
N VAL A 123 -4.17 0.46 -11.85
CA VAL A 123 -3.04 -0.37 -11.47
C VAL A 123 -3.14 -1.74 -12.12
N ALA A 124 -2.02 -2.21 -12.65
CA ALA A 124 -1.90 -3.55 -13.22
C ALA A 124 -0.60 -4.21 -12.77
N GLY A 125 -0.61 -5.53 -12.59
CA GLY A 125 0.55 -6.26 -12.10
C GLY A 125 0.33 -7.76 -11.93
N SER A 126 1.43 -8.44 -11.60
CA SER A 126 1.44 -9.89 -11.37
C SER A 126 2.72 -10.34 -10.65
N GLY A 127 2.76 -11.60 -10.19
CA GLY A 127 4.02 -12.25 -9.78
C GLY A 127 4.48 -11.95 -8.36
N PHE A 128 3.64 -11.31 -7.53
CA PHE A 128 3.87 -11.09 -6.10
C PHE A 128 3.58 -12.36 -5.29
N ILE A 129 4.45 -12.73 -4.34
CA ILE A 129 4.36 -14.03 -3.65
C ILE A 129 4.33 -13.93 -2.12
N THR A 130 4.50 -12.74 -1.53
CA THR A 130 4.59 -12.60 -0.08
C THR A 130 3.30 -12.00 0.49
N ARG A 131 2.98 -10.76 0.14
CA ARG A 131 1.78 -10.04 0.60
C ARG A 131 0.85 -9.68 -0.56
N GLY A 132 1.40 -9.26 -1.70
CA GLY A 132 0.63 -8.75 -2.83
C GLY A 132 1.04 -7.34 -3.25
N ALA A 133 0.13 -6.63 -3.88
CA ALA A 133 0.35 -5.29 -4.41
C ALA A 133 -0.95 -4.52 -4.57
N GLY A 134 -0.84 -3.20 -4.71
CA GLY A 134 -2.02 -2.36 -4.89
C GLY A 134 -1.69 -0.91 -5.19
N MET A 135 -2.74 -0.10 -5.16
CA MET A 135 -2.68 1.36 -5.17
C MET A 135 -3.51 1.90 -4.01
N GLY A 136 -3.29 3.14 -3.66
CA GLY A 136 -4.07 3.82 -2.62
C GLY A 136 -3.79 5.30 -2.65
N PHE A 137 -4.38 6.03 -1.73
CA PHE A 137 -4.06 7.43 -1.48
C PHE A 137 -4.07 7.71 0.01
N ASP A 138 -3.15 8.56 0.43
CA ASP A 138 -3.12 9.08 1.80
C ASP A 138 -4.19 10.14 1.95
N LEU A 139 -4.86 10.19 3.10
CA LEU A 139 -5.91 11.20 3.34
C LEU A 139 -5.32 12.55 3.74
N ASN A 140 -4.13 12.55 4.33
CA ASN A 140 -3.46 13.76 4.79
C ASN A 140 -1.94 13.56 4.83
N LEU A 141 -1.20 14.54 4.32
CA LEU A 141 0.25 14.56 4.30
C LEU A 141 0.78 15.87 4.90
N ALA A 142 1.77 15.75 5.76
CA ALA A 142 2.54 16.88 6.24
C ALA A 142 3.39 17.47 5.10
N PRO A 143 3.81 18.74 5.19
CA PRO A 143 4.85 19.27 4.32
C PRO A 143 6.09 18.36 4.35
N GLY A 144 6.49 17.85 3.18
CA GLY A 144 7.58 16.88 3.06
C GLY A 144 7.12 15.42 2.91
N GLY A 145 5.81 15.16 2.89
CA GLY A 145 5.23 13.86 2.50
C GLY A 145 5.08 12.84 3.64
N ALA A 146 5.23 13.27 4.90
CA ALA A 146 4.96 12.38 6.03
C ALA A 146 3.45 12.19 6.19
N LYS A 147 3.01 10.94 6.33
CA LYS A 147 1.61 10.59 6.55
C LYS A 147 1.06 11.22 7.84
N LEU A 148 -0.13 11.79 7.76
CA LEU A 148 -0.87 12.31 8.91
C LEU A 148 -2.24 11.65 8.99
N SER A 149 -2.80 11.57 10.19
CA SER A 149 -4.17 11.11 10.36
C SER A 149 -5.19 12.13 9.85
N TYR A 150 -6.32 11.62 9.39
CA TYR A 150 -7.53 12.35 9.04
C TYR A 150 -8.71 11.85 9.88
N ASP A 151 -9.56 12.78 10.33
CA ASP A 151 -10.78 12.47 11.07
C ASP A 151 -11.93 12.22 10.09
N ALA A 152 -12.24 10.94 9.87
CA ALA A 152 -13.35 10.49 9.05
C ALA A 152 -14.59 10.10 9.89
N SER A 153 -14.66 10.50 11.17
CA SER A 153 -15.75 10.11 12.08
C SER A 153 -17.14 10.61 11.68
N ALA A 154 -17.19 11.62 10.80
CA ALA A 154 -18.42 12.12 10.21
C ALA A 154 -19.00 11.21 9.12
N TYR A 155 -18.27 10.16 8.69
CA TYR A 155 -18.64 9.29 7.58
C TYR A 155 -18.87 7.85 8.03
N ALA A 156 -19.75 7.15 7.32
CA ALA A 156 -20.11 5.76 7.59
C ALA A 156 -19.31 4.74 6.76
N GLY A 157 -18.61 5.18 5.70
CA GLY A 157 -17.93 4.29 4.78
C GLY A 157 -17.36 4.98 3.54
N LEU A 158 -17.05 4.18 2.53
CA LEU A 158 -16.51 4.60 1.23
C LEU A 158 -17.40 4.05 0.11
N THR A 159 -17.68 4.88 -0.89
CA THR A 159 -18.23 4.46 -2.18
C THR A 159 -17.25 4.81 -3.29
N PHE A 160 -17.21 3.98 -4.32
CA PHE A 160 -16.36 4.19 -5.50
C PHE A 160 -16.89 3.37 -6.66
N TRP A 161 -16.50 3.73 -7.87
CA TRP A 161 -16.69 2.91 -9.06
C TRP A 161 -15.43 2.13 -9.34
N ALA A 162 -15.57 0.88 -9.77
CA ALA A 162 -14.43 0.07 -10.16
C ALA A 162 -14.78 -0.95 -11.25
N LYS A 163 -13.74 -1.38 -11.98
CA LYS A 163 -13.77 -2.57 -12.84
C LYS A 163 -12.38 -3.18 -12.92
N ALA A 164 -12.30 -4.42 -13.40
CA ALA A 164 -11.04 -5.10 -13.67
C ALA A 164 -11.02 -5.76 -15.06
N ALA A 165 -9.85 -5.99 -15.64
CA ALA A 165 -9.73 -6.65 -16.95
C ALA A 165 -10.23 -8.11 -16.93
N ALA A 166 -10.24 -8.74 -15.74
CA ALA A 166 -10.85 -10.01 -15.45
C ALA A 166 -11.46 -9.96 -14.03
N PRO A 167 -12.45 -10.81 -13.69
CA PRO A 167 -12.98 -10.86 -12.33
C PRO A 167 -11.86 -11.03 -11.31
N THR A 168 -11.74 -10.08 -10.39
CA THR A 168 -10.59 -9.97 -9.48
C THR A 168 -11.07 -9.70 -8.07
N HIS A 169 -10.62 -10.53 -7.13
CA HIS A 169 -10.85 -10.28 -5.71
C HIS A 169 -9.84 -9.26 -5.19
N ILE A 170 -10.32 -8.22 -4.51
CA ILE A 170 -9.51 -7.18 -3.89
C ILE A 170 -9.92 -6.96 -2.44
N TYR A 171 -9.05 -6.34 -1.66
CA TYR A 171 -9.37 -5.84 -0.33
C TYR A 171 -9.33 -4.31 -0.37
N VAL A 172 -10.37 -3.66 0.14
CA VAL A 172 -10.37 -2.22 0.37
C VAL A 172 -10.01 -1.98 1.82
N ASN A 173 -8.80 -1.51 2.05
CA ASN A 173 -8.24 -1.34 3.39
C ASN A 173 -8.24 0.12 3.82
N PHE A 174 -8.39 0.32 5.12
CA PHE A 174 -8.37 1.60 5.81
C PHE A 174 -7.35 1.52 6.95
N PRO A 175 -6.06 1.83 6.66
CA PRO A 175 -5.06 1.99 7.70
C PRO A 175 -5.50 3.04 8.72
N ASP A 176 -5.59 2.65 9.98
CA ASP A 176 -5.91 3.53 11.10
C ASP A 176 -4.71 3.65 12.05
N ARG A 177 -4.85 4.46 13.11
CA ARG A 177 -3.86 4.57 14.19
C ARG A 177 -3.38 3.23 14.74
N ASN A 178 -4.21 2.20 14.75
CA ASN A 178 -3.88 0.92 15.38
C ASN A 178 -3.11 -0.02 14.45
N THR A 179 -3.24 0.16 13.14
CA THR A 179 -2.75 -0.79 12.13
C THR A 179 -1.66 -0.19 11.24
N ASP A 180 -1.65 1.14 11.11
CA ASP A 180 -0.61 1.91 10.43
C ASP A 180 0.59 2.18 11.34
N ARG A 181 1.80 2.09 10.78
CA ARG A 181 3.03 2.35 11.52
C ARG A 181 3.10 3.79 12.04
N GLU A 182 2.46 4.72 11.34
CA GLU A 182 2.51 6.15 11.65
C GLU A 182 1.56 6.50 12.81
N GLY A 183 0.67 5.58 13.16
CA GLY A 183 -0.13 5.62 14.38
C GLY A 183 0.65 5.28 15.65
N GLY A 184 1.80 4.61 15.52
CA GLY A 184 2.69 4.28 16.64
C GLY A 184 2.10 3.30 17.67
N VAL A 185 1.00 2.62 17.36
CA VAL A 185 0.36 1.63 18.24
C VAL A 185 0.74 0.20 17.86
N CYS A 186 0.75 -0.14 16.56
CA CYS A 186 1.20 -1.46 16.11
C CYS A 186 2.71 -1.64 16.34
N GLU A 187 3.12 -2.87 16.58
CA GLU A 187 4.51 -3.19 16.92
C GLU A 187 5.18 -4.03 15.83
N GLY A 188 6.36 -3.58 15.39
CA GLY A 188 7.27 -4.37 14.54
C GLY A 188 6.61 -4.88 13.25
N SER A 189 6.58 -6.22 13.11
CA SER A 189 5.96 -6.90 11.96
C SER A 189 4.44 -7.07 12.08
N GLY A 190 3.84 -6.64 13.19
CA GLY A 190 2.40 -6.64 13.43
C GLY A 190 1.68 -5.40 12.86
N CYS A 191 2.41 -4.46 12.26
CA CYS A 191 1.82 -3.38 11.47
C CYS A 191 1.41 -3.89 10.07
N GLY A 192 0.32 -3.34 9.54
CA GLY A 192 -0.20 -3.68 8.22
C GLY A 192 -1.41 -4.63 8.22
N ASP A 193 -1.87 -5.07 9.38
CA ASP A 193 -3.12 -5.84 9.52
C ASP A 193 -4.30 -4.87 9.53
N HIS A 194 -4.49 -4.19 8.40
CA HIS A 194 -5.42 -3.08 8.29
C HIS A 194 -6.87 -3.55 8.36
N PHE A 195 -7.74 -2.66 8.85
CA PHE A 195 -9.18 -2.84 8.75
C PHE A 195 -9.59 -2.79 7.28
N GLY A 196 -10.26 -3.82 6.78
CA GLY A 196 -10.66 -3.87 5.38
C GLY A 196 -11.88 -4.74 5.15
N GLU A 197 -12.32 -4.74 3.89
CA GLU A 197 -13.34 -5.66 3.37
C GLU A 197 -12.90 -6.21 2.01
N GLY A 198 -13.08 -7.51 1.83
CA GLY A 198 -12.83 -8.19 0.55
C GLY A 198 -14.03 -8.08 -0.38
N LEU A 199 -13.80 -7.78 -1.65
CA LEU A 199 -14.85 -7.68 -2.66
C LEU A 199 -14.40 -8.17 -4.03
N ASP A 200 -15.36 -8.59 -4.84
CA ASP A 200 -15.12 -9.11 -6.18
C ASP A 200 -15.42 -8.04 -7.24
N LEU A 201 -14.38 -7.56 -7.91
CA LEU A 201 -14.51 -6.65 -9.04
C LEU A 201 -15.04 -7.38 -10.27
N THR A 202 -15.97 -6.75 -10.98
CA THR A 202 -16.47 -7.22 -12.27
C THR A 202 -15.67 -6.66 -13.43
N THR A 203 -15.92 -7.18 -14.64
CA THR A 203 -15.29 -6.64 -15.86
C THR A 203 -15.96 -5.38 -16.40
N GLU A 204 -17.19 -5.11 -15.94
CA GLU A 204 -17.90 -3.87 -16.20
C GLU A 204 -17.76 -2.94 -15.00
N TRP A 205 -17.88 -1.64 -15.25
CA TRP A 205 -17.98 -0.65 -14.19
C TRP A 205 -19.18 -0.94 -13.31
N ALA A 206 -18.93 -1.07 -12.01
CA ALA A 206 -19.94 -1.19 -10.99
C ALA A 206 -19.58 -0.28 -9.81
N GLN A 207 -20.61 0.21 -9.12
CA GLN A 207 -20.45 0.95 -7.88
C GLN A 207 -20.32 -0.03 -6.72
N TYR A 208 -19.32 0.19 -5.88
CA TYR A 208 -19.06 -0.57 -4.67
C TYR A 208 -19.18 0.34 -3.46
N THR A 209 -19.64 -0.22 -2.33
CA THR A 209 -19.72 0.49 -1.06
C THR A 209 -19.18 -0.39 0.05
N VAL A 210 -18.24 0.17 0.82
CA VAL A 210 -17.62 -0.49 1.98
C VAL A 210 -17.94 0.33 3.22
N MET A 211 -18.70 -0.25 4.14
CA MET A 211 -19.11 0.43 5.37
C MET A 211 -18.06 0.21 6.48
N PHE A 212 -17.75 1.25 7.25
CA PHE A 212 -16.83 1.16 8.39
C PHE A 212 -17.28 0.15 9.45
N SER A 213 -18.60 -0.04 9.59
CA SER A 213 -19.18 -0.96 10.57
C SER A 213 -18.91 -2.43 10.30
N ILE A 214 -18.51 -2.80 9.07
CA ILE A 214 -18.24 -4.20 8.70
C ILE A 214 -16.75 -4.53 8.68
N LEU A 215 -15.88 -3.52 8.80
CA LEU A 215 -14.44 -3.72 8.66
C LEU A 215 -13.91 -4.63 9.76
N SER A 216 -12.98 -5.48 9.35
CA SER A 216 -12.24 -6.36 10.25
C SER A 216 -10.79 -6.47 9.80
N THR A 217 -9.92 -6.97 10.68
CA THR A 217 -8.54 -7.30 10.33
C THR A 217 -8.42 -8.81 10.10
N ASP A 218 -7.31 -9.27 9.50
CA ASP A 218 -7.02 -10.70 9.31
C ASP A 218 -6.56 -11.38 10.62
N GLY A 219 -6.33 -10.59 11.67
CA GLY A 219 -6.08 -11.06 13.04
C GLY A 219 -4.62 -11.42 13.34
N TRP A 220 -3.67 -11.01 12.49
CA TRP A 220 -2.24 -11.20 12.72
C TRP A 220 -1.54 -9.96 13.29
N GLY A 221 -2.24 -8.83 13.38
CA GLY A 221 -1.74 -7.57 13.91
C GLY A 221 -1.41 -7.63 15.40
N VAL A 222 -0.45 -6.81 15.82
CA VAL A 222 0.01 -6.73 17.21
C VAL A 222 0.08 -5.27 17.66
N PRO A 223 -0.72 -4.83 18.66
CA PRO A 223 -1.85 -5.57 19.26
C PRO A 223 -2.98 -5.76 18.24
N ALA A 224 -3.84 -6.77 18.45
CA ALA A 224 -5.05 -6.94 17.66
C ALA A 224 -6.09 -5.87 18.07
N PRO A 225 -6.45 -4.91 17.19
CA PRO A 225 -7.42 -3.87 17.52
C PRO A 225 -8.85 -4.44 17.59
N ALA A 226 -9.66 -3.87 18.49
CA ALA A 226 -11.04 -4.34 18.69
C ALA A 226 -12.03 -3.78 17.65
N ALA A 227 -11.76 -2.59 17.11
CA ALA A 227 -12.61 -1.90 16.15
C ALA A 227 -11.80 -0.85 15.38
N PHE A 228 -12.31 -0.47 14.21
CA PHE A 228 -11.75 0.58 13.37
C PHE A 228 -11.83 1.96 14.03
N ASP A 229 -10.73 2.71 14.06
CA ASP A 229 -10.64 4.09 14.58
C ASP A 229 -10.85 5.12 13.45
N ALA A 230 -12.12 5.40 13.12
CA ALA A 230 -12.48 6.36 12.07
C ALA A 230 -12.02 7.81 12.35
N ALA A 231 -11.63 8.14 13.58
CA ALA A 231 -11.10 9.47 13.90
C ALA A 231 -9.61 9.63 13.53
N HIS A 232 -8.92 8.52 13.21
CA HIS A 232 -7.49 8.51 12.92
C HIS A 232 -7.17 7.62 11.72
N VAL A 233 -7.75 7.94 10.57
CA VAL A 233 -7.55 7.20 9.31
C VAL A 233 -6.39 7.82 8.54
N TYR A 234 -5.55 6.98 7.95
CA TYR A 234 -4.35 7.43 7.25
C TYR A 234 -4.49 7.34 5.72
N SER A 235 -5.14 6.29 5.20
CA SER A 235 -5.28 6.06 3.75
C SER A 235 -6.55 5.30 3.41
N VAL A 236 -6.80 5.22 2.10
CA VAL A 236 -7.64 4.19 1.48
C VAL A 236 -6.75 3.39 0.52
N GLU A 237 -6.79 2.06 0.60
CA GLU A 237 -5.98 1.19 -0.25
C GLU A 237 -6.82 0.15 -0.97
N PHE A 238 -6.56 -0.02 -2.27
CA PHE A 238 -7.10 -1.08 -3.11
C PHE A 238 -6.03 -2.16 -3.30
N HIS A 239 -6.15 -3.22 -2.51
CA HIS A 239 -5.13 -4.25 -2.35
C HIS A 239 -5.49 -5.54 -3.09
N THR A 240 -4.51 -6.16 -3.72
CA THR A 240 -4.61 -7.52 -4.28
C THR A 240 -3.68 -8.45 -3.53
N ALA A 241 -4.17 -9.62 -3.14
CA ALA A 241 -3.36 -10.60 -2.43
C ALA A 241 -2.25 -11.18 -3.33
N LYS A 242 -1.24 -11.78 -2.72
CA LYS A 242 -0.21 -12.57 -3.43
C LYS A 242 -0.82 -13.54 -4.45
N SER A 243 -0.06 -13.83 -5.51
CA SER A 243 -0.43 -14.71 -6.62
C SER A 243 -1.65 -14.26 -7.44
N THR A 244 -2.09 -13.01 -7.25
CA THR A 244 -3.11 -12.38 -8.10
C THR A 244 -2.45 -11.77 -9.33
N VAL A 245 -3.07 -11.99 -10.49
CA VAL A 245 -2.85 -11.17 -11.70
C VAL A 245 -3.96 -10.15 -11.70
N PHE A 246 -3.61 -8.87 -11.73
CA PHE A 246 -4.57 -7.78 -11.61
C PHE A 246 -4.32 -6.71 -12.67
N ASP A 247 -5.41 -6.10 -13.09
CA ASP A 247 -5.47 -4.94 -13.97
C ASP A 247 -6.84 -4.32 -13.67
N MET A 248 -6.85 -3.24 -12.88
CA MET A 248 -8.07 -2.67 -12.33
C MET A 248 -8.06 -1.15 -12.41
N LEU A 249 -9.25 -0.59 -12.63
CA LEU A 249 -9.52 0.84 -12.58
C LEU A 249 -10.47 1.15 -11.43
N VAL A 250 -10.23 2.27 -10.77
CA VAL A 250 -11.07 2.85 -9.72
C VAL A 250 -11.33 4.31 -10.04
N ASP A 251 -12.53 4.78 -9.79
CA ASP A 251 -12.98 6.13 -10.12
C ASP A 251 -14.10 6.60 -9.16
N ASP A 252 -14.42 7.90 -9.19
CA ASP A 252 -15.54 8.53 -8.46
C ASP A 252 -15.56 8.16 -6.96
N ILE A 253 -14.44 8.37 -6.26
CA ILE A 253 -14.24 7.94 -4.89
C ILE A 253 -14.81 8.98 -3.92
N ALA A 254 -15.74 8.57 -3.07
CA ALA A 254 -16.36 9.44 -2.08
C ALA A 254 -16.60 8.73 -0.75
N PHE A 255 -16.59 9.50 0.34
CA PHE A 255 -17.14 9.03 1.59
C PHE A 255 -18.66 8.86 1.52
N VAL A 256 -19.18 7.94 2.34
CA VAL A 256 -20.62 7.80 2.62
C VAL A 256 -20.94 8.67 3.86
N PRO A 257 -21.84 9.67 3.76
CA PRO A 257 -22.27 10.48 4.90
C PRO A 257 -23.03 9.71 5.99
#